data_AF-A0A4U5U398-F1
#
_entry.id   AF-A0A4U5U398-F1
#
_cell.length_a   1.000
_cell.length_b   1.000
_cell.length_c   1.000
_cell.angle_alpha   90.00
_cell.angle_beta   90.00
_cell.angle_gamma   90.00
#
_symmetry.space_group_name_H-M   'P 1'
#
loop_
_entity.id
_entity.type
_entity.pdbx_description
1 polymer ?
#
loop_
_entity_poly.entity_id
_entity_poly.type
_entity_poly.pdbx_seq_one_letter_code
_entity_poly.pdbx_strand_id
1 'polypeptide(L)'
;MFNTTLNPTNNHYMNSTTPAGSRGPPPWYQFPVCAVAPYGFIFYFGVKVFNLAVGTPCNVLVIWHIATKKSDASTSDIFIFNLAILDAYFCLMTPIEMVNRLLLDDSRIWYSQRFAYGIKDVAPLFLVCICIDRYMAVVHPVVFTGIRDNKIRIGISVVVWGLILAYGLTKCFLGVMSVNEVFSGVILFAFAVMVFCNISVIWVLRRSVAGKEEMHPVKKKAFKMVLIIMAIIVANYLPPVALMPFVSYYTFVAFRCQISISVFSIMDLSCSIEPLVYITKTEFADGKCCTCFSKKLDDVNV
;
A
#
# COMPACT_ATOMS: atom_id res chain seq x y z
N MET A 1 -31.14 39.63 -57.91
CA MET A 1 -31.23 38.16 -57.96
C MET A 1 -30.56 37.62 -56.71
N PHE A 2 -31.21 36.65 -56.04
CA PHE A 2 -30.96 36.10 -54.69
C PHE A 2 -31.67 36.78 -53.51
N ASN A 3 -32.88 36.25 -53.27
CA ASN A 3 -33.54 36.06 -51.98
C ASN A 3 -32.55 35.62 -50.87
N THR A 4 -32.78 36.02 -49.62
CA THR A 4 -33.33 35.12 -48.57
C THR A 4 -33.71 35.93 -47.33
N THR A 5 -34.93 35.69 -46.88
CA THR A 5 -35.65 36.21 -45.72
C THR A 5 -34.97 35.92 -44.38
N LEU A 6 -34.98 36.92 -43.48
CA LEU A 6 -34.77 36.77 -42.04
C LEU A 6 -35.83 35.84 -41.43
N ASN A 7 -35.41 34.88 -40.60
CA ASN A 7 -36.27 34.29 -39.57
C ASN A 7 -35.39 33.88 -38.36
N PRO A 8 -35.73 34.24 -37.11
CA PRO A 8 -34.99 33.82 -35.92
C PRO A 8 -35.60 32.52 -35.39
N THR A 9 -34.95 31.38 -35.62
CA THR A 9 -35.39 30.10 -35.05
C THR A 9 -34.65 29.80 -33.76
N ASN A 10 -35.33 30.10 -32.65
CA ASN A 10 -35.34 29.42 -31.35
C ASN A 10 -34.14 28.53 -31.00
N ASN A 11 -33.36 29.00 -30.02
CA ASN A 11 -32.52 28.18 -29.16
C ASN A 11 -33.36 27.10 -28.46
N HIS A 12 -33.41 25.91 -29.04
CA HIS A 12 -33.80 24.72 -28.31
C HIS A 12 -32.69 24.37 -27.32
N TYR A 13 -32.86 24.83 -26.08
CA TYR A 13 -32.28 24.17 -24.92
C TYR A 13 -32.72 22.70 -24.98
N MET A 14 -31.80 21.78 -25.28
CA MET A 14 -32.00 20.35 -25.05
C MET A 14 -32.07 20.14 -23.55
N ASN A 15 -33.30 20.24 -23.05
CA ASN A 15 -33.71 19.86 -21.71
C ASN A 15 -33.77 18.33 -21.69
N SER A 16 -32.64 17.66 -21.44
CA SER A 16 -32.62 16.22 -21.20
C SER A 16 -33.31 15.93 -19.86
N THR A 17 -34.62 15.77 -19.95
CA THR A 17 -35.46 15.27 -18.87
C THR A 17 -35.44 13.74 -18.98
N THR A 18 -34.65 13.06 -18.16
CA THR A 18 -34.75 11.61 -17.98
C THR A 18 -35.85 11.30 -16.95
N PRO A 19 -36.85 10.47 -17.28
CA PRO A 19 -37.88 10.04 -16.34
C PRO A 19 -37.46 8.79 -15.55
N ALA A 20 -37.76 8.78 -14.25
CA ALA A 20 -37.67 7.68 -13.26
C ALA A 20 -36.25 7.27 -12.78
N GLY A 21 -35.90 7.31 -11.49
CA GLY A 21 -36.74 7.42 -10.30
C GLY A 21 -35.99 7.79 -9.01
N SER A 22 -36.79 7.90 -7.96
CA SER A 22 -36.54 8.30 -6.57
C SER A 22 -35.48 7.49 -5.83
N ARG A 23 -34.23 7.54 -6.27
CA ARG A 23 -33.08 7.17 -5.43
C ARG A 23 -32.14 8.36 -5.39
N GLY A 24 -31.97 8.93 -4.21
CA GLY A 24 -30.88 9.86 -3.96
C GLY A 24 -29.54 9.25 -4.39
N PRO A 25 -28.49 10.08 -4.53
CA PRO A 25 -27.17 9.58 -4.95
C PRO A 25 -26.79 8.36 -4.10
N PRO A 26 -26.40 7.23 -4.72
CA PRO A 26 -26.07 6.03 -3.98
C PRO A 26 -24.95 6.32 -2.96
N PRO A 27 -25.11 5.95 -1.68
CA PRO A 27 -24.22 6.39 -0.58
C PRO A 27 -22.78 5.86 -0.67
N TRP A 28 -22.51 5.01 -1.65
CA TRP A 28 -21.24 4.32 -1.85
C TRP A 28 -20.26 5.18 -2.66
N TYR A 29 -20.78 6.03 -3.54
CA TYR A 29 -19.98 6.72 -4.56
C TYR A 29 -19.79 8.19 -4.20
N GLN A 30 -18.55 8.65 -4.20
CA GLN A 30 -18.24 10.07 -4.05
C GLN A 30 -18.75 10.89 -5.25
N PHE A 31 -18.73 10.30 -6.45
CA PHE A 31 -19.24 10.93 -7.67
C PHE A 31 -20.40 10.08 -8.23
N PRO A 32 -21.61 10.62 -8.38
CA PRO A 32 -22.77 9.85 -8.87
C PRO A 32 -22.53 9.21 -10.24
N VAL A 33 -21.73 9.85 -11.09
CA VAL A 33 -21.34 9.32 -12.42
C VAL A 33 -20.58 7.99 -12.35
N CYS A 34 -20.00 7.63 -11.20
CA CYS A 34 -19.32 6.36 -11.00
C CYS A 34 -20.27 5.16 -10.83
N ALA A 35 -21.58 5.38 -10.68
CA ALA A 35 -22.56 4.30 -10.53
C ALA A 35 -22.58 3.33 -11.71
N VAL A 36 -22.10 3.75 -12.89
CA VAL A 36 -21.97 2.90 -14.09
C VAL A 36 -20.83 1.88 -14.00
N ALA A 37 -19.90 2.02 -13.04
CA ALA A 37 -18.73 1.16 -12.86
C ALA A 37 -18.65 0.58 -11.42
N PRO A 38 -19.63 -0.25 -11.02
CA PRO A 38 -19.74 -0.73 -9.63
C PRO A 38 -18.60 -1.66 -9.20
N TYR A 39 -18.03 -2.43 -10.14
CA TYR A 39 -17.06 -3.49 -9.82
C TYR A 39 -15.76 -2.97 -9.17
N GLY A 40 -15.27 -1.79 -9.58
CA GLY A 40 -14.10 -1.17 -8.97
C GLY A 40 -14.34 -0.85 -7.48
N PHE A 41 -15.52 -0.33 -7.16
CA PHE A 41 -15.91 -0.02 -5.77
C PHE A 41 -16.14 -1.27 -4.94
N ILE A 42 -16.77 -2.32 -5.51
CA ILE A 42 -16.94 -3.61 -4.82
C ILE A 42 -15.58 -4.19 -4.43
N PHE A 43 -14.63 -4.21 -5.37
CA PHE A 43 -13.28 -4.68 -5.11
C PHE A 43 -12.60 -3.85 -4.02
N TYR A 44 -12.68 -2.53 -4.13
CA TYR A 44 -12.12 -1.60 -3.13
C TYR A 44 -12.64 -1.81 -1.72
N PHE A 45 -13.96 -1.88 -1.55
CA PHE A 45 -14.55 -2.13 -0.23
C PHE A 45 -14.20 -3.54 0.28
N GLY A 46 -14.14 -4.53 -0.61
CA GLY A 46 -13.67 -5.88 -0.27
C GLY A 46 -12.25 -5.88 0.29
N VAL A 47 -11.32 -5.22 -0.40
CA VAL A 47 -9.93 -5.07 0.06
C VAL A 47 -9.86 -4.31 1.39
N LYS A 48 -10.66 -3.26 1.56
CA LYS A 48 -10.71 -2.48 2.80
C LYS A 48 -11.15 -3.31 3.99
N VAL A 49 -12.23 -4.09 3.86
CA VAL A 49 -12.69 -5.00 4.90
C VAL A 49 -11.65 -6.09 5.18
N PHE A 50 -11.03 -6.64 4.14
CA PHE A 50 -9.94 -7.61 4.29
C PHE A 50 -8.74 -7.03 5.06
N ASN A 51 -8.30 -5.83 4.72
CA ASN A 51 -7.21 -5.14 5.41
C ASN A 51 -7.55 -4.79 6.86
N LEU A 52 -8.80 -4.40 7.12
CA LEU A 52 -9.25 -4.18 8.49
C LEU A 52 -9.20 -5.50 9.30
N ALA A 53 -9.72 -6.59 8.74
CA ALA A 53 -9.84 -7.88 9.42
C ALA A 53 -8.51 -8.63 9.58
N VAL A 54 -7.62 -8.57 8.59
CA VAL A 54 -6.36 -9.33 8.55
C VAL A 54 -5.16 -8.40 8.73
N GLY A 55 -5.11 -7.29 8.00
CA GLY A 55 -4.00 -6.33 8.07
C GLY A 55 -3.83 -5.72 9.46
N THR A 56 -4.92 -5.30 10.12
CA THR A 56 -4.84 -4.72 11.48
C THR A 56 -4.22 -5.70 12.49
N PRO A 57 -4.74 -6.93 12.70
CA PRO A 57 -4.13 -7.83 13.67
C PRO A 57 -2.71 -8.22 13.28
N CYS A 58 -2.42 -8.46 11.99
CA CYS A 58 -1.06 -8.78 11.56
C CYS A 58 -0.07 -7.64 11.88
N ASN A 59 -0.39 -6.39 11.56
CA ASN A 59 0.51 -5.27 11.85
C ASN A 59 0.66 -5.01 13.35
N VAL A 60 -0.41 -5.13 14.14
CA VAL A 60 -0.34 -5.02 15.60
C VAL A 60 0.56 -6.11 16.19
N LEU A 61 0.47 -7.35 15.69
CA LEU A 61 1.35 -8.44 16.10
C LEU A 61 2.81 -8.18 15.71
N VAL A 62 3.08 -7.62 14.54
CA VAL A 62 4.44 -7.22 14.12
C VAL A 62 5.01 -6.16 15.08
N ILE A 63 4.23 -5.11 15.37
CA ILE A 63 4.60 -4.05 16.32
C ILE A 63 4.91 -4.66 17.69
N TRP A 64 4.02 -5.50 18.19
CA TRP A 64 4.17 -6.18 19.48
C TRP A 64 5.42 -7.06 19.52
N HIS A 65 5.63 -7.89 18.49
CA HIS A 65 6.76 -8.81 18.42
C HIS A 65 8.09 -8.06 18.41
N ILE A 66 8.20 -6.97 17.62
CA ILE A 66 9.41 -6.16 17.57
C ILE A 66 9.62 -5.42 18.89
N ALA A 67 8.57 -4.84 19.48
CA ALA A 67 8.67 -4.06 20.73
C ALA A 67 9.02 -4.92 21.96
N THR A 68 8.60 -6.20 21.97
CA THR A 68 8.84 -7.13 23.11
C THR A 68 10.09 -7.98 22.96
N LYS A 69 10.80 -7.87 21.82
CA LYS A 69 12.02 -8.60 21.54
C LYS A 69 13.15 -8.13 22.47
N LYS A 70 13.68 -9.04 23.30
CA LYS A 70 14.76 -8.79 24.27
C LYS A 70 16.17 -8.86 23.67
N SER A 71 16.32 -9.35 22.43
CA SER A 71 17.61 -9.45 21.74
C SER A 71 17.89 -8.22 20.89
N ASP A 72 19.15 -8.03 20.49
CA ASP A 72 19.54 -6.98 19.54
C ASP A 72 18.57 -6.96 18.36
N ALA A 73 17.89 -5.81 18.19
CA ALA A 73 16.96 -5.60 17.10
C ALA A 73 17.68 -5.94 15.79
N SER A 74 17.05 -6.76 14.94
CA SER A 74 17.59 -6.97 13.61
C SER A 74 17.61 -5.62 12.91
N THR A 75 18.60 -5.45 12.05
CA THR A 75 18.87 -4.18 11.39
C THR A 75 17.66 -3.58 10.68
N SER A 76 16.84 -4.42 10.06
CA SER A 76 15.64 -3.99 9.35
C SER A 76 14.41 -3.82 10.25
N ASP A 77 14.47 -4.23 11.53
CA ASP A 77 13.31 -4.24 12.43
C ASP A 77 12.76 -2.82 12.65
N ILE A 78 13.62 -1.79 12.66
CA ILE A 78 13.19 -0.38 12.78
C ILE A 78 12.31 0.02 11.59
N PHE A 79 12.71 -0.28 10.36
CA PHE A 79 11.92 0.08 9.17
C PHE A 79 10.61 -0.71 9.10
N ILE A 80 10.65 -1.99 9.47
CA ILE A 80 9.46 -2.87 9.50
C ILE A 80 8.47 -2.37 10.56
N PHE A 81 8.96 -1.96 11.72
CA PHE A 81 8.14 -1.40 12.80
C PHE A 81 7.42 -0.12 12.35
N ASN A 82 8.15 0.81 11.71
CA ASN A 82 7.55 2.04 11.20
C ASN A 82 6.51 1.77 10.11
N LEU A 83 6.79 0.85 9.18
CA LEU A 83 5.83 0.44 8.16
C LEU A 83 4.56 -0.17 8.78
N ALA A 84 4.71 -1.04 9.78
CA ALA A 84 3.57 -1.64 10.46
C ALA A 84 2.69 -0.61 11.19
N ILE A 85 3.27 0.46 11.74
CA ILE A 85 2.49 1.58 12.31
C ILE A 85 1.65 2.27 11.24
N LEU A 86 2.24 2.56 10.08
CA LEU A 86 1.56 3.21 8.97
C LEU A 86 0.41 2.36 8.45
N ASP A 87 0.65 1.06 8.25
CA ASP A 87 -0.37 0.12 7.76
C ASP A 87 -1.48 -0.09 8.79
N ALA A 88 -1.16 -0.24 10.08
CA ALA A 88 -2.17 -0.35 11.14
C ALA A 88 -3.06 0.91 11.19
N TYR A 89 -2.45 2.10 11.14
CA TYR A 89 -3.18 3.37 11.10
C TYR A 89 -4.11 3.45 9.88
N PHE A 90 -3.62 3.08 8.70
CA PHE A 90 -4.43 3.10 7.47
C PHE A 90 -5.59 2.10 7.54
N CYS A 91 -5.37 0.90 8.05
CA CYS A 91 -6.42 -0.10 8.24
C CYS A 91 -7.50 0.40 9.22
N LEU A 92 -7.10 0.99 10.36
CA LEU A 92 -8.01 1.53 11.38
C LEU A 92 -8.82 2.74 10.91
N MET A 93 -8.39 3.45 9.86
CA MET A 93 -9.18 4.52 9.23
C MET A 93 -10.34 3.99 8.38
N THR A 94 -10.38 2.69 8.07
CA THR A 94 -11.42 2.08 7.23
C THR A 94 -12.85 2.22 7.79
N PRO A 95 -13.15 1.92 9.07
CA PRO A 95 -14.49 2.09 9.61
C PRO A 95 -14.94 3.54 9.62
N ILE A 96 -14.02 4.47 9.93
CA ILE A 96 -14.28 5.92 9.90
C ILE A 96 -14.65 6.33 8.47
N GLU A 97 -13.95 5.78 7.48
CA GLU A 97 -14.28 6.01 6.07
C GLU A 97 -15.66 5.49 5.69
N MET A 98 -15.99 4.26 6.07
CA MET A 98 -17.29 3.66 5.75
C MET A 98 -18.44 4.44 6.39
N VAL A 99 -18.31 4.81 7.68
CA VAL A 99 -19.33 5.60 8.39
C VAL A 99 -19.51 6.97 7.73
N ASN A 100 -18.42 7.63 7.36
CA ASN A 100 -18.52 8.94 6.73
C ASN A 100 -19.23 8.88 5.37
N ARG A 101 -18.90 7.88 4.55
CA ARG A 101 -19.53 7.71 3.23
C ARG A 101 -21.00 7.35 3.33
N LEU A 102 -21.38 6.50 4.30
CA LEU A 102 -22.74 5.96 4.39
C LEU A 102 -23.71 6.82 5.20
N LEU A 103 -23.23 7.57 6.20
CA LEU A 103 -24.09 8.20 7.21
C LEU A 103 -23.84 9.70 7.42
N LEU A 104 -22.59 10.15 7.47
CA LEU A 104 -22.27 11.49 7.98
C LEU A 104 -22.04 12.55 6.88
N ASP A 105 -21.39 12.17 5.79
CA ASP A 105 -20.90 13.07 4.73
C ASP A 105 -20.19 14.33 5.25
N ASP A 106 -19.37 14.20 6.31
CA ASP A 106 -18.67 15.32 6.93
C ASP A 106 -17.36 15.64 6.18
N SER A 107 -17.24 16.89 5.72
CA SER A 107 -16.06 17.41 5.04
C SER A 107 -14.74 17.23 5.82
N ARG A 108 -14.75 17.34 7.15
CA ARG A 108 -13.55 17.18 7.99
C ARG A 108 -13.02 15.75 7.95
N ILE A 109 -13.93 14.78 7.91
CA ILE A 109 -13.56 13.37 7.81
C ILE A 109 -13.02 13.07 6.41
N TRP A 110 -13.53 13.73 5.36
CA TRP A 110 -12.94 13.65 4.03
C TRP A 110 -11.49 14.17 3.99
N TYR A 111 -11.16 15.23 4.73
CA TYR A 111 -9.78 15.71 4.87
C TYR A 111 -8.89 14.69 5.60
N SER A 112 -9.35 14.15 6.73
CA SER A 112 -8.57 13.15 7.47
C SER A 112 -8.33 11.86 6.66
N GLN A 113 -9.30 11.45 5.85
CA GLN A 113 -9.13 10.34 4.91
C GLN A 113 -8.06 10.65 3.86
N ARG A 114 -8.12 11.82 3.21
CA ARG A 114 -7.10 12.21 2.21
C ARG A 114 -5.70 12.20 2.81
N PHE A 115 -5.56 12.65 4.05
CA PHE A 115 -4.32 12.57 4.81
C PHE A 115 -3.86 11.12 5.00
N ALA A 116 -4.75 10.22 5.45
CA ALA A 116 -4.43 8.80 5.62
C ALA A 116 -4.03 8.11 4.30
N TYR A 117 -4.71 8.40 3.20
CA TYR A 117 -4.30 7.94 1.86
C TYR A 117 -2.95 8.51 1.45
N GLY A 118 -2.68 9.78 1.73
CA GLY A 118 -1.40 10.39 1.38
C GLY A 118 -0.24 9.77 2.16
N ILE A 119 -0.47 9.44 3.42
CA ILE A 119 0.49 8.67 4.22
C ILE A 119 0.78 7.30 3.55
N LYS A 120 -0.27 6.57 3.16
CA LYS A 120 -0.14 5.23 2.56
C LYS A 120 0.54 5.26 1.18
N ASP A 121 0.28 6.27 0.36
CA ASP A 121 0.91 6.44 -0.95
C ASP A 121 2.45 6.42 -0.88
N VAL A 122 3.02 6.96 0.20
CA VAL A 122 4.47 7.15 0.37
C VAL A 122 5.09 6.14 1.35
N ALA A 123 4.26 5.34 2.02
CA ALA A 123 4.71 4.21 2.86
C ALA A 123 5.70 3.23 2.16
N PRO A 124 5.63 2.98 0.83
CA PRO A 124 6.62 2.15 0.13
C PRO A 124 8.08 2.61 0.27
N LEU A 125 8.35 3.85 0.68
CA LEU A 125 9.71 4.28 1.01
C LEU A 125 10.33 3.47 2.17
N PHE A 126 9.54 3.01 3.14
CA PHE A 126 10.04 2.09 4.17
C PHE A 126 10.37 0.71 3.58
N LEU A 127 9.61 0.22 2.60
CA LEU A 127 9.95 -1.01 1.88
C LEU A 127 11.24 -0.88 1.07
N VAL A 128 11.46 0.28 0.46
CA VAL A 128 12.75 0.60 -0.18
C VAL A 128 13.89 0.52 0.83
N CYS A 129 13.73 1.13 2.00
CA CYS A 129 14.73 1.07 3.07
C CYS A 129 15.01 -0.38 3.51
N ILE A 130 13.96 -1.21 3.66
CA ILE A 130 14.10 -2.64 3.98
C ILE A 130 14.85 -3.38 2.86
N CYS A 131 14.53 -3.13 1.59
CA CYS A 131 15.18 -3.78 0.46
C CYS A 131 16.66 -3.39 0.34
N ILE A 132 16.99 -2.11 0.58
CA ILE A 132 18.37 -1.61 0.60
C ILE A 132 19.14 -2.23 1.77
N ASP A 133 18.57 -2.28 2.98
CA ASP A 133 19.23 -2.88 4.15
C ASP A 133 19.59 -4.35 3.90
N ARG A 134 18.65 -5.11 3.29
CA ARG A 134 18.88 -6.51 2.91
C ARG A 134 19.88 -6.66 1.77
N TYR A 135 19.85 -5.76 0.79
CA TYR A 135 20.84 -5.70 -0.28
C TYR A 135 22.24 -5.49 0.29
N MET A 136 22.42 -4.50 1.17
CA MET A 136 23.71 -4.20 1.80
C MET A 136 24.21 -5.39 2.62
N ALA A 137 23.35 -6.04 3.40
CA ALA A 137 23.70 -7.20 4.21
C ALA A 137 24.20 -8.40 3.38
N VAL A 138 23.63 -8.63 2.19
CA VAL A 138 23.92 -9.80 1.36
C VAL A 138 25.03 -9.52 0.34
N VAL A 139 25.00 -8.36 -0.31
CA VAL A 139 25.91 -8.01 -1.41
C VAL A 139 27.20 -7.36 -0.90
N HIS A 140 27.11 -6.57 0.17
CA HIS A 140 28.25 -5.81 0.71
C HIS A 140 28.43 -6.04 2.23
N PRO A 141 28.66 -7.29 2.67
CA PRO A 141 28.65 -7.64 4.09
C PRO A 141 29.69 -6.89 4.94
N VAL A 142 30.87 -6.57 4.37
CA VAL A 142 31.93 -5.83 5.07
C VAL A 142 31.54 -4.37 5.34
N VAL A 143 30.84 -3.75 4.39
CA VAL A 143 30.31 -2.38 4.56
C VAL A 143 29.15 -2.41 5.54
N PHE A 144 28.30 -3.42 5.46
CA PHE A 144 27.15 -3.58 6.34
C PHE A 144 27.54 -3.76 7.81
N THR A 145 28.62 -4.48 8.12
CA THR A 145 29.12 -4.61 9.49
C THR A 145 29.61 -3.27 10.06
N GLY A 146 30.13 -2.37 9.21
CA GLY A 146 30.51 -1.01 9.59
C GLY A 146 29.33 -0.03 9.76
N ILE A 147 28.26 -0.19 8.97
CA ILE A 147 27.07 0.70 8.98
C ILE A 147 25.94 0.13 9.88
N ARG A 148 26.25 -0.84 10.74
CA ARG A 148 25.26 -1.50 11.61
C ARG A 148 24.69 -0.58 12.72
N ASP A 149 25.05 0.71 12.75
CA ASP A 149 24.55 1.66 13.75
C ASP A 149 23.06 1.96 13.58
N ASN A 150 22.29 1.68 14.62
CA ASN A 150 20.86 1.98 14.70
C ASN A 150 20.58 3.48 14.58
N LYS A 151 21.52 4.35 14.96
CA LYS A 151 21.35 5.81 14.84
C LYS A 151 21.14 6.26 13.39
N ILE A 152 21.86 5.66 12.44
CA ILE A 152 21.71 5.98 11.02
C ILE A 152 20.30 5.60 10.53
N ARG A 153 19.81 4.42 10.93
CA ARG A 153 18.47 3.96 10.54
C ARG A 153 17.36 4.77 11.18
N ILE A 154 17.53 5.21 12.43
CA ILE A 154 16.62 6.15 13.08
C ILE A 154 16.60 7.46 12.29
N GLY A 155 17.77 8.01 11.94
CA GLY A 155 17.87 9.22 11.11
C GLY A 155 17.16 9.08 9.77
N ILE A 156 17.38 7.98 9.04
CA ILE A 156 16.67 7.68 7.79
C ILE A 156 15.16 7.59 8.03
N SER A 157 14.73 6.92 9.10
CA SER A 157 13.31 6.78 9.43
C SER A 157 12.66 8.13 9.71
N VAL A 158 13.34 9.04 10.41
CA VAL A 158 12.85 10.41 10.67
C VAL A 158 12.68 11.18 9.35
N VAL A 159 13.65 11.07 8.43
CA VAL A 159 13.54 11.70 7.11
C VAL A 159 12.36 11.13 6.32
N VAL A 160 12.21 9.81 6.27
CA VAL A 160 11.10 9.15 5.58
C VAL A 160 9.75 9.56 6.17
N TRP A 161 9.62 9.62 7.50
CA TRP A 161 8.44 10.14 8.17
C TRP A 161 8.14 11.59 7.78
N GLY A 162 9.17 12.45 7.72
CA GLY A 162 9.03 13.83 7.26
C GLY A 162 8.45 13.92 5.85
N LEU A 163 8.96 13.10 4.92
CA LEU A 163 8.44 13.02 3.55
C LEU A 163 6.99 12.53 3.49
N ILE A 164 6.67 11.47 4.25
CA ILE A 164 5.32 10.88 4.34
C ILE A 164 4.33 11.91 4.88
N LEU A 165 4.67 12.60 5.97
CA LEU A 165 3.80 13.60 6.58
C LEU A 165 3.63 14.82 5.68
N ALA A 166 4.71 15.31 5.06
CA ALA A 166 4.64 16.44 4.13
C ALA A 166 3.74 16.13 2.92
N TYR A 167 3.91 14.94 2.33
CA TYR A 167 3.06 14.50 1.22
C TYR A 167 1.60 14.30 1.67
N GLY A 168 1.38 13.66 2.83
CA GLY A 168 0.06 13.48 3.42
C GLY A 168 -0.68 14.81 3.64
N LEU A 169 0.00 15.79 4.22
CA LEU A 169 -0.54 17.14 4.42
C LEU A 169 -0.85 17.83 3.08
N THR A 170 0.06 17.73 2.11
CA THR A 170 -0.14 18.30 0.78
C THR A 170 -1.39 17.71 0.11
N LYS A 171 -1.53 16.37 0.12
CA LYS A 171 -2.71 15.68 -0.43
C LYS A 171 -4.00 16.04 0.31
N CYS A 172 -3.92 16.26 1.63
CA CYS A 172 -5.04 16.70 2.45
C CYS A 172 -5.56 18.08 2.00
N PHE A 173 -4.68 19.09 1.93
CA PHE A 173 -5.06 20.48 1.67
C PHE A 173 -5.25 20.81 0.18
N LEU A 174 -4.29 20.42 -0.68
CA LEU A 174 -4.31 20.76 -2.12
C LEU A 174 -5.10 19.73 -2.94
N GLY A 175 -5.46 18.61 -2.35
CA GLY A 175 -6.27 17.57 -2.98
C GLY A 175 -5.49 16.64 -3.91
N VAL A 176 -6.16 15.56 -4.33
CA VAL A 176 -5.55 14.40 -4.99
C VAL A 176 -4.83 14.73 -6.30
N MET A 177 -5.36 15.65 -7.10
CA MET A 177 -4.78 15.96 -8.43
C MET A 177 -3.42 16.63 -8.35
N SER A 178 -3.19 17.44 -7.31
CA SER A 178 -1.95 18.20 -7.13
C SER A 178 -0.73 17.30 -6.88
N VAL A 179 -0.95 16.09 -6.37
CA VAL A 179 0.13 15.18 -5.95
C VAL A 179 0.34 13.99 -6.87
N ASN A 180 -0.48 13.83 -7.92
CA ASN A 180 -0.44 12.65 -8.80
C ASN A 180 0.91 12.47 -9.52
N GLU A 181 1.53 13.56 -9.97
CA GLU A 181 2.84 13.51 -10.64
C GLU A 181 3.94 13.11 -9.65
N VAL A 182 3.92 13.72 -8.46
CA VAL A 182 4.83 13.40 -7.36
C VAL A 182 4.68 11.93 -6.96
N PHE A 183 3.44 11.45 -6.80
CA PHE A 183 3.14 10.05 -6.54
C PHE A 183 3.74 9.13 -7.59
N SER A 184 3.50 9.45 -8.87
CA SER A 184 4.00 8.66 -10.01
C SER A 184 5.53 8.57 -10.01
N GLY A 185 6.22 9.68 -9.70
CA GLY A 185 7.68 9.69 -9.55
C GLY A 185 8.16 8.86 -8.35
N VAL A 186 7.53 9.04 -7.18
CA VAL A 186 7.90 8.30 -5.95
C VAL A 186 7.68 6.80 -6.12
N ILE A 187 6.55 6.38 -6.69
CA ILE A 187 6.22 4.96 -6.84
C ILE A 187 7.11 4.29 -7.90
N LEU A 188 7.43 5.00 -8.99
CA LEU A 188 8.38 4.51 -10.00
C LEU A 188 9.77 4.33 -9.40
N PHE A 189 10.26 5.33 -8.65
CA PHE A 189 11.53 5.25 -7.95
C PHE A 189 11.54 4.08 -6.97
N ALA A 190 10.52 3.96 -6.12
CA ALA A 190 10.42 2.90 -5.13
C ALA A 190 10.41 1.51 -5.80
N PHE A 191 9.59 1.33 -6.84
CA PHE A 191 9.50 0.08 -7.59
C PHE A 191 10.85 -0.30 -8.21
N ALA A 192 11.51 0.63 -8.89
CA ALA A 192 12.80 0.38 -9.54
C ALA A 192 13.86 -0.07 -8.53
N VAL A 193 13.97 0.63 -7.39
CA VAL A 193 14.94 0.27 -6.34
C VAL A 193 14.59 -1.07 -5.71
N MET A 194 13.31 -1.31 -5.38
CA MET A 194 12.86 -2.58 -4.80
C MET A 194 13.19 -3.77 -5.72
N VAL A 195 12.89 -3.67 -7.02
CA VAL A 195 13.21 -4.72 -7.99
C VAL A 195 14.71 -4.90 -8.11
N PHE A 196 15.48 -3.82 -8.27
CA PHE A 196 16.94 -3.89 -8.37
C PHE A 196 17.59 -4.59 -7.16
N CYS A 197 17.19 -4.19 -5.94
CA CYS A 197 17.71 -4.78 -4.71
C CYS A 197 17.37 -6.27 -4.63
N ASN A 198 16.13 -6.66 -4.89
CA ASN A 198 15.72 -8.06 -4.79
C ASN A 198 16.37 -8.93 -5.90
N ILE A 199 16.53 -8.44 -7.13
CA ILE A 199 17.26 -9.15 -8.20
C ILE A 199 18.72 -9.36 -7.78
N SER A 200 19.36 -8.32 -7.24
CA SER A 200 20.76 -8.38 -6.80
C SER A 200 20.97 -9.41 -5.68
N VAL A 201 20.06 -9.44 -4.69
CA VAL A 201 20.08 -10.45 -3.62
C VAL A 201 19.92 -11.85 -4.20
N ILE A 202 18.95 -12.06 -5.10
CA ILE A 202 18.73 -13.34 -5.79
C ILE A 202 20.00 -13.77 -6.55
N TRP A 203 20.62 -12.84 -7.27
CA TRP A 203 21.82 -13.11 -8.06
C TRP A 203 23.00 -13.55 -7.19
N VAL A 204 23.29 -12.82 -6.10
CA VAL A 204 24.36 -13.20 -5.15
C VAL A 204 24.05 -14.54 -4.49
N LEU A 205 22.81 -14.78 -4.08
CA LEU A 205 22.41 -16.07 -3.49
C LEU A 205 22.63 -17.23 -4.47
N ARG A 206 22.25 -17.08 -5.75
CA ARG A 206 22.49 -18.08 -6.80
C ARG A 206 23.97 -18.31 -7.05
N ARG A 207 24.76 -17.24 -7.16
CA ARG A 207 26.21 -17.33 -7.37
C ARG A 207 26.90 -18.05 -6.22
N SER A 208 26.42 -17.88 -4.98
CA SER A 208 26.96 -18.58 -3.80
C SER A 208 26.67 -20.09 -3.75
N VAL A 209 25.89 -20.60 -4.71
CA VAL A 209 25.45 -22.01 -4.83
C VAL A 209 25.94 -22.63 -6.14
N ALA A 210 26.29 -21.83 -7.15
CA ALA A 210 26.91 -22.31 -8.38
C ALA A 210 28.20 -23.08 -8.06
N GLY A 211 28.19 -24.40 -8.31
CA GLY A 211 29.32 -25.31 -8.01
C GLY A 211 29.11 -26.26 -6.82
N LYS A 212 27.94 -26.28 -6.17
CA LYS A 212 27.56 -27.32 -5.19
C LYS A 212 26.33 -28.06 -5.70
N GLU A 213 26.34 -29.40 -5.65
CA GLU A 213 25.26 -30.26 -6.17
C GLU A 213 23.93 -30.04 -5.43
N GLU A 214 23.98 -29.62 -4.16
CA GLU A 214 22.77 -29.32 -3.38
C GLU A 214 22.82 -27.95 -2.68
N MET A 215 21.72 -27.20 -2.80
CA MET A 215 21.54 -25.95 -2.07
C MET A 215 21.19 -26.25 -0.61
N HIS A 216 22.12 -25.90 0.31
CA HIS A 216 21.90 -26.01 1.75
C HIS A 216 20.51 -25.47 2.16
N PRO A 217 19.75 -26.18 3.03
CA PRO A 217 18.32 -25.89 3.28
C PRO A 217 18.05 -24.44 3.69
N VAL A 218 18.97 -23.83 4.45
CA VAL A 218 18.88 -22.42 4.87
C VAL A 218 18.93 -21.46 3.67
N LYS A 219 19.83 -21.70 2.71
CA LYS A 219 19.94 -20.87 1.50
C LYS A 219 18.73 -21.06 0.58
N LYS A 220 18.21 -22.29 0.46
CA LYS A 220 16.99 -22.59 -0.30
C LYS A 220 15.78 -21.86 0.25
N LYS A 221 15.64 -21.84 1.57
CA LYS A 221 14.58 -21.08 2.27
C LYS A 221 14.72 -19.57 2.03
N ALA A 222 15.93 -19.02 2.17
CA ALA A 222 16.19 -17.60 1.91
C ALA A 222 15.87 -17.21 0.46
N PHE A 223 16.30 -18.01 -0.51
CA PHE A 223 16.03 -17.81 -1.93
C PHE A 223 14.52 -17.81 -2.24
N LYS A 224 13.78 -18.81 -1.74
CA LYS A 224 12.32 -18.89 -1.89
C LYS A 224 11.62 -17.67 -1.27
N MET A 225 12.08 -17.24 -0.09
CA MET A 225 11.52 -16.07 0.58
C MET A 225 11.70 -14.78 -0.24
N VAL A 226 12.90 -14.53 -0.78
CA VAL A 226 13.17 -13.33 -1.60
C VAL A 226 12.37 -13.36 -2.91
N LEU A 227 12.18 -14.54 -3.52
CA LEU A 227 11.30 -14.68 -4.68
C LEU A 227 9.85 -14.36 -4.38
N ILE A 228 9.33 -14.81 -3.22
CA ILE A 228 7.96 -14.47 -2.78
C ILE A 228 7.83 -12.95 -2.62
N ILE A 229 8.80 -12.30 -1.97
CA ILE A 229 8.81 -10.84 -1.80
C ILE A 229 8.84 -10.12 -3.15
N MET A 230 9.69 -10.57 -4.09
CA MET A 230 9.72 -10.02 -5.44
C MET A 230 8.36 -10.12 -6.13
N ALA A 231 7.71 -11.29 -6.05
CA ALA A 231 6.40 -11.50 -6.65
C ALA A 231 5.33 -10.57 -6.05
N ILE A 232 5.35 -10.36 -4.73
CA ILE A 232 4.45 -9.44 -4.03
C ILE A 232 4.68 -8.00 -4.49
N ILE A 233 5.95 -7.58 -4.58
CA ILE A 233 6.31 -6.22 -5.03
C ILE A 233 5.81 -5.98 -6.44
N VAL A 234 6.03 -6.93 -7.36
CA VAL A 234 5.55 -6.82 -8.73
C VAL A 234 4.03 -6.79 -8.79
N ALA A 235 3.35 -7.69 -8.09
CA ALA A 235 1.89 -7.74 -8.09
C ALA A 235 1.24 -6.45 -7.55
N ASN A 236 1.78 -5.89 -6.47
CA ASN A 236 1.18 -4.74 -5.80
C ASN A 236 1.57 -3.39 -6.41
N TYR A 237 2.81 -3.24 -6.89
CA TYR A 237 3.35 -1.94 -7.28
C TYR A 237 3.56 -1.77 -8.80
N LEU A 238 3.53 -2.83 -9.61
CA LEU A 238 3.54 -2.69 -11.06
C LEU A 238 2.27 -1.99 -11.59
N PRO A 239 1.04 -2.29 -11.12
CA PRO A 239 -0.16 -1.61 -11.61
C PRO A 239 -0.13 -0.08 -11.49
N PRO A 240 0.23 0.54 -10.34
CA PRO A 240 0.32 1.99 -10.27
C PRO A 240 1.41 2.57 -11.17
N VAL A 241 2.57 1.91 -11.27
CA VAL A 241 3.65 2.34 -12.16
C VAL A 241 3.24 2.30 -13.63
N ALA A 242 2.48 1.28 -14.04
CA ALA A 242 2.08 1.08 -15.42
C ALA A 242 0.90 1.97 -15.85
N LEU A 243 0.02 2.37 -14.92
CA LEU A 243 -1.26 3.01 -15.25
C LEU A 243 -1.35 4.49 -14.85
N MET A 244 -0.68 4.91 -13.76
CA MET A 244 -0.79 6.30 -13.28
C MET A 244 -0.17 7.34 -14.22
N PRO A 245 0.99 7.10 -14.88
CA PRO A 245 1.59 8.07 -15.80
C PRO A 245 0.72 8.41 -17.02
N PHE A 246 -0.19 7.51 -17.40
CA PHE A 246 -1.04 7.66 -18.58
C PHE A 246 -2.42 8.26 -18.27
N VAL A 247 -2.57 8.93 -17.13
CA VAL A 247 -3.85 9.52 -16.68
C VAL A 247 -4.52 10.39 -17.75
N SER A 248 -3.75 11.12 -18.56
CA SER A 248 -4.24 12.01 -19.62
C SER A 248 -4.95 11.29 -20.78
N TYR A 249 -4.70 9.98 -20.94
CA TYR A 249 -5.30 9.18 -22.00
C TYR A 249 -6.66 8.57 -21.61
N TYR A 250 -6.98 8.57 -20.32
CA TYR A 250 -8.20 7.96 -19.81
C TYR A 250 -9.32 8.99 -19.67
N THR A 251 -10.56 8.56 -19.93
CA THR A 251 -11.73 9.36 -19.58
C THR A 251 -11.86 9.49 -18.07
N PHE A 252 -12.55 10.54 -17.60
CA PHE A 252 -12.78 10.76 -16.18
C PHE A 252 -13.35 9.51 -15.47
N VAL A 253 -14.38 8.89 -16.07
CA VAL A 253 -15.04 7.71 -15.49
C VAL A 253 -14.09 6.51 -15.46
N ALA A 254 -13.37 6.22 -16.56
CA ALA A 254 -12.43 5.11 -16.61
C ALA A 254 -11.32 5.27 -15.57
N PHE A 255 -10.74 6.47 -15.46
CA PHE A 255 -9.66 6.72 -14.51
C PHE A 255 -10.15 6.72 -13.06
N ARG A 256 -11.15 7.54 -12.72
CA ARG A 256 -11.56 7.78 -11.33
C ARG A 256 -12.39 6.65 -10.74
N CYS A 257 -13.29 6.07 -11.54
CA CYS A 257 -14.28 5.14 -11.02
C CYS A 257 -13.81 3.68 -11.13
N GLN A 258 -12.80 3.39 -11.95
CA GLN A 258 -12.34 2.03 -12.21
C GLN A 258 -10.83 1.87 -12.00
N ILE A 259 -9.99 2.52 -12.80
CA ILE A 259 -8.53 2.30 -12.79
C ILE A 259 -7.92 2.72 -11.47
N SER A 260 -8.07 3.98 -11.05
CA SER A 260 -7.45 4.53 -9.86
C SER A 260 -7.86 3.75 -8.61
N ILE A 261 -9.16 3.50 -8.44
CA ILE A 261 -9.69 2.73 -7.32
C ILE A 261 -9.14 1.31 -7.30
N SER A 262 -9.12 0.60 -8.43
CA SER A 262 -8.64 -0.79 -8.47
C SER A 262 -7.14 -0.87 -8.22
N VAL A 263 -6.37 0.04 -8.81
CA VAL A 263 -4.91 0.11 -8.67
C VAL A 263 -4.50 0.42 -7.23
N PHE A 264 -5.13 1.42 -6.60
CA PHE A 264 -4.86 1.71 -5.19
C PHE A 264 -5.30 0.55 -4.29
N SER A 265 -6.41 -0.12 -4.60
CA SER A 265 -6.82 -1.32 -3.86
C SER A 265 -5.80 -2.45 -3.96
N ILE A 266 -5.24 -2.71 -5.14
CA ILE A 266 -4.17 -3.71 -5.31
C ILE A 266 -2.93 -3.31 -4.50
N MET A 267 -2.52 -2.05 -4.57
CA MET A 267 -1.41 -1.54 -3.78
C MET A 267 -1.66 -1.67 -2.27
N ASP A 268 -2.90 -1.49 -1.82
CA ASP A 268 -3.30 -1.58 -0.42
C ASP A 268 -3.35 -3.00 0.12
N LEU A 269 -3.41 -4.04 -0.73
CA LEU A 269 -3.23 -5.43 -0.27
C LEU A 269 -1.89 -5.65 0.42
N SER A 270 -0.90 -4.78 0.16
CA SER A 270 0.40 -4.77 0.85
C SER A 270 0.25 -4.74 2.37
N CYS A 271 -0.74 -4.00 2.90
CA CYS A 271 -1.02 -3.85 4.34
C CYS A 271 -1.24 -5.19 5.04
N SER A 272 -1.71 -6.21 4.33
CA SER A 272 -1.98 -7.54 4.91
C SER A 272 -0.92 -8.56 4.51
N ILE A 273 -0.47 -8.51 3.25
CA ILE A 273 0.44 -9.51 2.69
C ILE A 273 1.84 -9.41 3.31
N GLU A 274 2.38 -8.19 3.44
CA GLU A 274 3.74 -7.95 3.93
C GLU A 274 3.94 -8.37 5.40
N PRO A 275 3.08 -7.97 6.36
CA PRO A 275 3.23 -8.42 7.74
C PRO A 275 2.96 -9.92 7.91
N LEU A 276 2.09 -10.53 7.10
CA LEU A 276 1.89 -11.99 7.11
C LEU A 276 3.17 -12.73 6.69
N VAL A 277 3.87 -12.25 5.66
CA VAL A 277 5.16 -12.80 5.25
C VAL A 277 6.23 -12.58 6.33
N TYR A 278 6.18 -11.46 7.07
CA TYR A 278 7.08 -11.24 8.20
C TYR A 278 6.82 -12.24 9.33
N ILE A 279 5.57 -12.41 9.78
CA ILE A 279 5.20 -13.29 10.88
C ILE A 279 5.55 -14.74 10.55
N THR A 280 5.19 -15.22 9.36
CA THR A 280 5.55 -16.58 8.94
C THR A 280 7.06 -16.78 8.97
N LYS A 281 7.85 -15.79 8.52
CA LYS A 281 9.31 -15.86 8.60
C LYS A 281 9.83 -15.96 10.03
N THR A 282 9.31 -15.17 10.97
CA THR A 282 9.74 -15.18 12.38
C THR A 282 9.32 -16.47 13.08
N GLU A 283 8.09 -16.95 12.88
CA GLU A 283 7.61 -18.21 13.45
C GLU A 283 8.38 -19.42 12.92
N PHE A 284 8.72 -19.43 11.63
CA PHE A 284 9.59 -20.45 11.04
C PHE A 284 11.06 -20.33 11.46
N ALA A 285 11.48 -19.22 12.07
CA ALA A 285 12.82 -19.06 12.66
C ALA A 285 12.82 -19.53 14.12
N ASP A 286 11.73 -19.30 14.85
CA ASP A 286 11.57 -19.68 16.26
C ASP A 286 11.02 -21.10 16.46
N GLY A 287 10.68 -21.83 15.39
CA GLY A 287 10.25 -23.23 15.43
C GLY A 287 8.92 -23.49 16.16
N LYS A 288 8.17 -22.44 16.52
CA LYS A 288 6.93 -22.52 17.30
C LYS A 288 5.70 -22.44 16.41
N CYS A 289 5.44 -23.49 15.65
CA CYS A 289 4.07 -23.78 15.26
C CYS A 289 3.37 -24.40 16.48
N CYS A 290 2.14 -23.97 16.80
CA CYS A 290 1.18 -24.63 17.71
C CYS A 290 0.95 -24.13 19.17
N THR A 291 1.42 -22.97 19.65
CA THR A 291 1.12 -22.58 21.07
C THR A 291 0.36 -21.29 21.35
N CYS A 292 0.16 -20.37 20.38
CA CYS A 292 -0.50 -19.10 20.71
C CYS A 292 -2.04 -19.13 20.70
N PHE A 293 -2.68 -20.11 20.06
CA PHE A 293 -4.14 -20.23 20.10
C PHE A 293 -4.68 -21.16 21.22
N SER A 294 -3.81 -21.97 21.84
CA SER A 294 -4.23 -22.88 22.92
C SER A 294 -4.03 -22.29 24.33
N LYS A 295 -3.09 -21.34 24.49
CA LYS A 295 -2.73 -20.82 25.83
C LYS A 295 -3.74 -19.87 26.47
N LYS A 296 -4.89 -19.62 25.84
CA LYS A 296 -5.93 -18.74 26.41
C LYS A 296 -7.18 -19.49 26.89
N LEU A 297 -7.17 -20.83 26.87
CA LEU A 297 -8.28 -21.65 27.41
C LEU A 297 -7.94 -22.39 28.71
N ASP A 298 -6.67 -22.48 29.11
CA ASP A 298 -6.25 -23.27 30.28
C ASP A 298 -6.07 -22.46 31.58
N ASP A 299 -6.20 -21.13 31.54
CA ASP A 299 -6.08 -20.26 32.74
C ASP A 299 -7.43 -19.86 33.36
N VAL A 300 -8.50 -20.60 33.05
CA VAL A 300 -9.80 -20.49 33.75
C VAL A 300 -10.23 -21.89 34.16
N ASN A 301 -9.54 -22.47 35.15
CA ASN A 301 -10.03 -23.51 36.06
C ASN A 301 -8.91 -23.89 37.04
N VAL A 302 -8.71 -23.05 38.07
CA VAL A 302 -8.23 -23.45 39.40
C VAL A 302 -9.03 -22.68 40.42
#